data_AF-A0A1Y1QG19-F1
#
_entry.id   AF-A0A1Y1QG19-F1
#
_cell.length_a   1.000
_cell.length_b   1.000
_cell.length_c   1.000
_cell.angle_alpha   90.00
_cell.angle_beta   90.00
_cell.angle_gamma   90.00
#
_symmetry.space_group_name_H-M   'P 1'
#
loop_
_entity.id
_entity.type
_entity.pdbx_description
1 polymer ?
#
loop_
_entity_poly.entity_id
_entity_poly.type
_entity_poly.pdbx_seq_one_letter_code
_entity_poly.pdbx_strand_id
1 'polypeptide(L)'
;MSGLVFYHRPNTHPAFTVLQSAIRMNGEHRVIHEFNEFLIDAYVLADSLTSRVIALDFDNTITADVDFYIDLIDTYRKHGWEPVVCTLRDDLGDNLTEIHEKLHDSGIRVYTTDGKRKRAFMLHEGISVGLWIDDYFPGISQCGTSFLLNNGIDY
;
A
#
# COMPACT_ATOMS: atom_id res chain seq x y z
N MET A 1 17.28 9.05 8.90
CA MET A 1 17.21 7.72 8.27
C MET A 1 17.40 7.92 6.77
N SER A 2 17.80 6.91 6.00
CA SER A 2 17.70 7.01 4.54
C SER A 2 16.22 6.87 4.16
N GLY A 3 15.72 7.70 3.24
CA GLY A 3 14.32 7.60 2.84
C GLY A 3 13.99 6.31 2.11
N LEU A 4 12.72 5.91 2.19
CA LEU A 4 12.14 4.73 1.55
C LEU A 4 12.29 4.75 0.02
N VAL A 5 12.47 3.56 -0.55
CA VAL A 5 12.54 3.29 -1.99
C VAL A 5 11.27 2.56 -2.44
N PHE A 6 10.48 3.27 -3.24
CA PHE A 6 9.22 2.75 -3.78
C PHE A 6 9.42 2.17 -5.18
N TYR A 7 8.99 0.94 -5.41
CA TYR A 7 8.89 0.37 -6.75
C TYR A 7 7.52 0.64 -7.36
N HIS A 8 7.49 1.14 -8.59
CA HIS A 8 6.25 1.26 -9.35
C HIS A 8 6.49 1.02 -10.84
N ARG A 9 5.66 0.17 -11.45
CA ARG A 9 5.63 0.05 -12.91
C ARG A 9 4.91 1.28 -13.51
N PRO A 10 5.56 2.08 -14.38
CA PRO A 10 4.98 3.30 -14.93
C PRO A 10 3.63 3.13 -15.63
N ASN A 11 2.80 4.17 -15.59
CA ASN A 11 1.52 4.29 -16.31
C ASN A 11 0.44 3.25 -15.94
N THR A 12 0.48 2.73 -14.71
CA THR A 12 -0.43 1.66 -14.31
C THR A 12 -1.62 2.13 -13.47
N HIS A 13 -1.57 3.26 -12.73
CA HIS A 13 -2.74 3.77 -11.99
C HIS A 13 -2.67 5.28 -11.70
N PRO A 14 -3.76 6.07 -11.87
CA PRO A 14 -3.75 7.52 -11.62
C PRO A 14 -3.43 7.92 -10.18
N ALA A 15 -3.79 7.11 -9.18
CA ALA A 15 -3.47 7.39 -7.78
C ALA A 15 -1.97 7.44 -7.48
N PHE A 16 -1.13 6.85 -8.34
CA PHE A 16 0.32 6.93 -8.18
C PHE A 16 0.84 8.38 -8.25
N THR A 17 0.17 9.25 -8.99
CA THR A 17 0.57 10.67 -9.10
C THR A 17 0.54 11.41 -7.76
N VAL A 18 -0.34 10.99 -6.84
CA VAL A 18 -0.42 11.55 -5.49
C VAL A 18 0.82 11.14 -4.68
N LEU A 19 1.14 9.84 -4.65
CA LEU A 19 2.35 9.33 -4.00
C LEU A 19 3.62 9.97 -4.57
N GLN A 20 3.73 10.05 -5.90
CA GLN A 20 4.88 10.67 -6.55
C GLN A 20 5.05 12.15 -6.14
N SER A 21 3.95 12.88 -5.96
CA SER A 21 3.99 14.27 -5.51
C SER A 21 4.41 14.37 -4.05
N ALA A 22 3.88 13.50 -3.17
CA ALA A 22 4.26 13.44 -1.76
C ALA A 22 5.75 13.13 -1.58
N ILE A 23 6.28 12.13 -2.31
CA ILE A 23 7.70 11.78 -2.32
C ILE A 23 8.57 12.99 -2.73
N ARG A 24 8.18 13.72 -3.77
CA ARG A 24 8.91 14.91 -4.24
C ARG A 24 8.91 16.05 -3.22
N MET A 25 7.83 16.21 -2.47
CA MET A 25 7.72 17.25 -1.44
C MET A 25 8.55 16.94 -0.20
N ASN A 26 8.59 15.67 0.22
CA ASN A 26 9.37 15.23 1.37
C ASN A 26 10.89 15.25 1.07
N GLY A 27 11.29 14.83 -0.13
CA GLY A 27 12.66 14.96 -0.62
C GLY A 27 13.64 13.88 -0.16
N GLU A 28 13.27 13.01 0.80
CA GLU A 28 14.11 11.91 1.27
C GLU A 28 13.83 10.59 0.55
N HIS A 29 12.57 10.34 0.20
CA HIS A 29 12.13 9.13 -0.49
C HIS A 29 12.39 9.17 -1.99
N ARG A 30 12.39 8.01 -2.64
CA ARG A 30 12.55 7.93 -4.10
C ARG A 30 11.71 6.83 -4.72
N VAL A 31 11.49 6.95 -6.01
CA VAL A 31 10.82 5.94 -6.84
C VAL A 31 11.84 5.29 -7.77
N ILE A 32 11.78 3.97 -7.89
CA ILE A 32 12.46 3.19 -8.92
C ILE A 32 11.43 2.48 -9.80
N HIS A 33 11.83 2.18 -11.04
CA HIS A 33 10.96 1.57 -12.05
C HIS A 33 11.48 0.22 -12.56
N GLU A 34 12.75 -0.07 -12.27
CA GLU A 34 13.33 -1.38 -12.51
C GLU A 34 13.13 -2.23 -11.26
N PHE A 35 12.63 -3.44 -11.47
CA PHE A 35 12.37 -4.37 -10.38
C PHE A 35 13.70 -4.93 -9.86
N ASN A 36 13.99 -4.67 -8.58
CA ASN A 36 15.11 -5.25 -7.86
C ASN A 36 14.73 -5.36 -6.39
N GLU A 37 14.32 -6.54 -5.95
CA GLU A 37 13.80 -6.78 -4.59
C GLU A 37 14.76 -6.34 -3.47
N PHE A 38 16.07 -6.34 -3.72
CA PHE A 38 17.08 -5.96 -2.72
C PHE A 38 17.20 -4.44 -2.50
N LEU A 39 16.53 -3.65 -3.33
CA LEU A 39 16.57 -2.18 -3.27
C LEU A 39 15.22 -1.57 -2.88
N ILE A 40 14.16 -2.37 -2.77
CA ILE A 40 12.78 -1.90 -2.63
C ILE A 40 12.35 -2.03 -1.19
N ASP A 41 11.90 -0.93 -0.60
CA ASP A 41 11.28 -0.92 0.73
C ASP A 41 9.75 -1.09 0.61
N ALA A 42 9.13 -0.56 -0.45
CA ALA A 42 7.69 -0.68 -0.67
C ALA A 42 7.32 -0.85 -2.14
N TYR A 43 6.46 -1.83 -2.41
CA TYR A 43 5.89 -2.14 -3.72
C TYR A 43 4.59 -1.36 -3.93
N VAL A 44 4.50 -0.62 -5.03
CA VAL A 44 3.33 0.18 -5.41
C VAL A 44 2.66 -0.44 -6.63
N LEU A 45 1.69 -1.32 -6.38
CA LEU A 45 1.12 -2.21 -7.39
C LEU A 45 -0.29 -1.77 -7.81
N ALA A 46 -0.50 -1.56 -9.10
CA ALA A 46 -1.81 -1.25 -9.66
C ALA A 46 -2.67 -2.51 -9.81
N ASP A 47 -3.96 -2.37 -9.53
CA ASP A 47 -4.95 -3.43 -9.66
C ASP A 47 -6.14 -2.94 -10.49
N SER A 48 -7.21 -2.44 -9.87
CA SER A 48 -8.39 -1.94 -10.58
C SER A 48 -8.27 -0.46 -10.96
N LEU A 49 -8.20 -0.17 -12.28
CA LEU A 49 -8.10 1.19 -12.80
C LEU A 49 -9.28 2.12 -12.46
N THR A 50 -10.43 1.54 -12.09
CA THR A 50 -11.65 2.29 -11.79
C THR A 50 -11.90 2.45 -10.30
N SER A 51 -11.17 1.71 -9.45
CA SER A 51 -11.34 1.82 -8.01
C SER A 51 -10.63 3.04 -7.44
N ARG A 52 -11.23 3.64 -6.41
CA ARG A 52 -10.62 4.72 -5.61
C ARG A 52 -9.93 4.22 -4.35
N VAL A 53 -10.01 2.93 -4.06
CA VAL A 53 -9.43 2.34 -2.84
C VAL A 53 -7.92 2.21 -2.97
N ILE A 54 -7.19 2.74 -1.99
CA ILE A 54 -5.74 2.61 -1.86
C ILE A 54 -5.47 1.77 -0.62
N ALA A 55 -4.98 0.55 -0.82
CA ALA A 55 -4.69 -0.36 0.29
C ALA A 55 -3.23 -0.20 0.72
N LEU A 56 -3.04 0.14 1.99
CA LEU A 56 -1.74 0.32 2.62
C LEU A 56 -1.50 -0.84 3.58
N ASP A 57 -0.37 -1.53 3.45
CA ASP A 57 0.09 -2.40 4.52
C ASP A 57 0.51 -1.60 5.76
N PHE A 58 0.49 -2.26 6.93
CA PHE A 58 0.89 -1.64 8.18
C PHE A 58 2.35 -1.93 8.56
N ASP A 59 2.72 -3.20 8.72
CA ASP A 59 3.97 -3.64 9.31
C ASP A 59 5.14 -3.50 8.34
N ASN A 60 6.20 -2.77 8.71
CA ASN A 60 7.31 -2.39 7.82
C ASN A 60 6.93 -1.53 6.60
N THR A 61 5.64 -1.26 6.40
CA THR A 61 5.15 -0.26 5.44
C THR A 61 4.84 1.05 6.18
N ILE A 62 3.67 1.20 6.79
CA ILE A 62 3.32 2.39 7.59
C ILE A 62 4.30 2.56 8.76
N THR A 63 4.65 1.49 9.46
CA THR A 63 5.53 1.59 10.62
C THR A 63 6.97 1.95 10.29
N ALA A 64 7.39 1.86 9.01
CA ALA A 64 8.72 2.27 8.58
C ALA A 64 8.89 3.80 8.51
N ASP A 65 7.80 4.54 8.23
CA ASP A 65 7.79 6.00 8.26
C ASP A 65 6.39 6.56 8.53
N VAL A 66 5.98 6.50 9.80
CA VAL A 66 4.61 6.81 10.22
C VAL A 66 4.19 8.22 9.84
N ASP A 67 5.07 9.20 10.02
CA ASP A 67 4.79 10.61 9.73
C ASP A 67 4.53 10.82 8.23
N PHE A 68 5.37 10.23 7.37
CA PHE A 68 5.15 10.26 5.92
C PHE A 68 3.80 9.63 5.53
N TYR A 69 3.47 8.46 6.09
CA TYR A 69 2.23 7.77 5.74
C TYR A 69 0.97 8.48 6.25
N ILE A 70 1.02 9.15 7.41
CA ILE A 70 -0.07 10.01 7.88
C ILE A 70 -0.33 11.14 6.86
N ASP A 71 0.72 11.87 6.47
CA ASP A 71 0.62 12.94 5.47
C ASP A 71 0.13 12.43 4.11
N LEU A 72 0.58 11.25 3.70
CA LEU A 72 0.18 10.60 2.46
C LEU A 72 -1.30 10.21 2.48
N ILE A 73 -1.80 9.63 3.57
CA ILE A 73 -3.21 9.26 3.76
C ILE A 73 -4.09 10.51 3.63
N ASP A 74 -3.72 11.59 4.30
CA ASP A 74 -4.46 12.86 4.22
C ASP A 74 -4.44 13.46 2.82
N THR A 75 -3.31 13.37 2.14
CA THR A 75 -3.18 13.82 0.75
C THR A 75 -4.09 13.00 -0.17
N TYR A 76 -4.11 11.67 -0.03
CA TYR A 76 -5.03 10.82 -0.79
C TYR A 76 -6.49 11.23 -0.59
N ARG A 77 -6.93 11.44 0.64
CA ARG A 77 -8.30 11.89 0.96
C ARG A 77 -8.63 13.24 0.33
N LYS A 78 -7.72 14.22 0.41
CA LYS A 78 -7.89 15.54 -0.22
C LYS A 78 -8.08 15.45 -1.74
N HIS A 79 -7.51 14.42 -2.37
CA HIS A 79 -7.65 14.15 -3.80
C HIS A 79 -8.81 13.20 -4.15
N GLY A 80 -9.69 12.90 -3.19
CA GLY A 80 -10.89 12.06 -3.41
C GLY A 80 -10.58 10.57 -3.54
N TRP A 81 -9.44 10.11 -3.05
CA TRP A 81 -9.11 8.69 -2.90
C TRP A 81 -9.56 8.17 -1.54
N GLU A 82 -9.70 6.85 -1.44
CA GLU A 82 -10.13 6.16 -0.23
C GLU A 82 -8.99 5.28 0.32
N PRO A 83 -8.06 5.85 1.10
CA PRO A 83 -7.03 5.06 1.76
C PRO A 83 -7.66 4.15 2.83
N VAL A 84 -7.19 2.91 2.87
CA VAL A 84 -7.54 1.89 3.86
C VAL A 84 -6.27 1.15 4.28
N VAL A 85 -6.24 0.67 5.52
CA VAL A 85 -5.18 -0.23 5.97
C VAL A 85 -5.59 -1.68 5.67
N CYS A 86 -4.69 -2.48 5.12
CA CYS A 86 -4.89 -3.90 4.88
C CYS A 86 -3.64 -4.67 5.32
N THR A 87 -3.75 -5.42 6.42
CA THR A 87 -2.62 -6.07 7.10
C THR A 87 -2.85 -7.58 7.22
N LEU A 88 -1.74 -8.35 7.29
CA LEU A 88 -1.77 -9.78 7.57
C LEU A 88 -2.05 -10.12 9.04
N ARG A 89 -2.09 -9.11 9.92
CA ARG A 89 -2.49 -9.29 11.34
C ARG A 89 -3.87 -9.94 11.46
N ASP A 90 -4.09 -10.58 12.61
CA ASP A 90 -5.40 -11.09 13.01
C ASP A 90 -6.35 -9.95 13.42
N ASP A 91 -7.61 -10.28 13.67
CA ASP A 91 -8.68 -9.33 14.02
C ASP A 91 -8.81 -9.09 15.54
N LEU A 92 -7.77 -9.42 16.32
CA LEU A 92 -7.78 -9.14 17.76
C LEU A 92 -7.85 -7.62 18.00
N GLY A 93 -8.67 -7.23 18.98
CA GLY A 93 -8.96 -5.81 19.25
C GLY A 93 -7.73 -4.94 19.54
N ASP A 94 -6.66 -5.53 20.09
CA ASP A 94 -5.41 -4.83 20.37
C ASP A 94 -4.69 -4.40 19.07
N ASN A 95 -4.74 -5.22 18.01
CA ASN A 95 -4.13 -4.89 16.72
C ASN A 95 -4.83 -3.70 16.05
N LEU A 96 -6.17 -3.66 16.09
CA LEU A 96 -6.94 -2.54 15.56
C LEU A 96 -6.66 -1.26 16.36
N THR A 97 -6.59 -1.36 17.68
CA THR A 97 -6.31 -0.23 18.57
C THR A 97 -4.94 0.36 18.27
N GLU A 98 -3.89 -0.48 18.15
CA GLU A 98 -2.54 -0.03 17.81
C GLU A 98 -2.50 0.73 16.48
N ILE A 99 -3.15 0.22 15.44
CA ILE A 99 -3.16 0.85 14.10
C ILE A 99 -3.80 2.24 14.19
N HIS A 100 -4.96 2.35 14.82
CA HIS A 100 -5.66 3.62 14.98
C HIS A 100 -4.87 4.62 15.83
N GLU A 101 -4.24 4.17 16.91
CA GLU A 101 -3.40 5.01 17.76
C GLU A 101 -2.16 5.51 17.01
N LYS A 102 -1.50 4.63 16.25
CA LYS A 102 -0.30 4.97 15.47
C LYS A 102 -0.58 6.00 14.39
N LEU A 103 -1.74 5.91 13.73
CA LEU A 103 -2.17 6.81 12.68
C LEU A 103 -2.86 8.07 13.21
N HIS A 104 -3.16 8.13 14.52
CA HIS A 104 -4.02 9.16 15.12
C HIS A 104 -5.37 9.32 14.39
N ASP A 105 -5.91 8.20 13.89
CA ASP A 105 -7.05 8.20 12.98
C ASP A 105 -7.97 7.01 13.27
N SER A 106 -9.05 7.26 14.01
CA SER A 106 -10.10 6.28 14.28
C SER A 106 -11.07 6.07 13.11
N GLY A 107 -10.97 6.89 12.05
CA GLY A 107 -11.89 6.86 10.90
C GLY A 107 -11.38 6.07 9.71
N ILE A 108 -10.07 5.75 9.65
CA ILE A 108 -9.53 4.90 8.59
C ILE A 108 -10.10 3.48 8.69
N ARG A 109 -10.52 2.91 7.57
CA ARG A 109 -10.94 1.50 7.55
C ARG A 109 -9.71 0.60 7.63
N VAL A 110 -9.77 -0.40 8.51
CA VAL A 110 -8.72 -1.40 8.70
C VAL A 110 -9.27 -2.78 8.34
N TYR A 111 -8.55 -3.51 7.49
CA TYR A 111 -8.85 -4.86 7.07
C TYR A 111 -7.74 -5.80 7.54
N THR A 112 -8.04 -6.61 8.55
CA THR A 112 -7.15 -7.65 9.07
C THR A 112 -7.46 -8.97 8.36
N THR A 113 -6.46 -9.56 7.70
CA THR A 113 -6.70 -10.73 6.84
C THR A 113 -6.45 -12.06 7.54
N ASP A 114 -5.96 -12.05 8.79
CA ASP A 114 -5.63 -13.25 9.55
C ASP A 114 -4.71 -14.20 8.75
N GLY A 115 -3.60 -13.63 8.26
CA GLY A 115 -2.61 -14.32 7.43
C GLY A 115 -3.04 -14.66 6.00
N LYS A 116 -4.30 -14.41 5.60
CA LYS A 116 -4.76 -14.66 4.22
C LYS A 116 -4.19 -13.62 3.27
N ARG A 117 -3.93 -14.03 2.02
CA ARG A 117 -3.46 -13.10 0.98
C ARG A 117 -4.46 -11.97 0.75
N LYS A 118 -3.98 -10.74 0.82
CA LYS A 118 -4.79 -9.53 0.91
C LYS A 118 -5.69 -9.33 -0.29
N ARG A 119 -5.18 -9.53 -1.52
CA ARG A 119 -5.97 -9.31 -2.73
C ARG A 119 -7.17 -10.26 -2.82
N ALA A 120 -6.96 -11.54 -2.49
CA ALA A 120 -8.04 -12.53 -2.51
C ALA A 120 -9.07 -12.24 -1.40
N PHE A 121 -8.61 -11.87 -0.21
CA PHE A 121 -9.47 -11.47 0.91
C PHE A 121 -10.32 -10.23 0.56
N MET A 122 -9.70 -9.15 0.09
CA MET A 122 -10.41 -7.91 -0.25
C MET A 122 -11.47 -8.13 -1.33
N LEU A 123 -11.16 -8.93 -2.36
CA LEU A 123 -12.14 -9.32 -3.39
C LEU A 123 -13.30 -10.14 -2.83
N HIS A 124 -13.04 -11.04 -1.87
CA HIS A 124 -14.08 -11.80 -1.19
C HIS A 124 -15.03 -10.90 -0.41
N GLU A 125 -14.49 -9.88 0.25
CA GLU A 125 -15.25 -8.83 0.96
C GLU A 125 -15.94 -7.84 0.01
N GLY A 126 -15.87 -8.05 -1.31
CA GLY A 126 -16.49 -7.18 -2.32
C GLY A 126 -15.75 -5.86 -2.55
N ILE A 127 -14.50 -5.75 -2.10
CA ILE A 127 -13.68 -4.55 -2.20
C ILE A 127 -12.71 -4.69 -3.36
N SER A 128 -12.94 -3.89 -4.41
CA SER A 128 -11.99 -3.73 -5.50
C SER A 128 -10.93 -2.71 -5.08
N VAL A 129 -9.66 -3.12 -4.95
CA VAL A 129 -8.54 -2.21 -4.68
C VAL A 129 -8.02 -1.62 -6.00
N GLY A 130 -7.67 -0.34 -6.01
CA GLY A 130 -7.09 0.32 -7.18
C GLY A 130 -5.57 0.32 -7.17
N LEU A 131 -4.98 0.63 -6.01
CA LEU A 131 -3.53 0.65 -5.81
C LEU A 131 -3.18 0.03 -4.45
N TRP A 132 -2.16 -0.81 -4.45
CA TRP A 132 -1.55 -1.40 -3.26
C TRP A 132 -0.22 -0.71 -2.94
N ILE A 133 0.07 -0.48 -1.67
CA ILE A 133 1.38 -0.06 -1.17
C ILE A 133 1.75 -0.99 -0.01
N ASP A 134 2.79 -1.80 -0.20
CA ASP A 134 3.11 -2.93 0.68
C ASP A 134 4.60 -3.27 0.58
N ASP A 135 5.27 -3.55 1.68
CA ASP A 135 6.67 -4.00 1.72
C ASP A 135 6.83 -5.45 1.25
N TYR A 136 5.74 -6.21 1.19
CA TYR A 136 5.76 -7.64 0.91
C TYR A 136 4.67 -8.05 -0.10
N PHE A 137 4.98 -7.90 -1.41
CA PHE A 137 4.06 -8.28 -2.49
C PHE A 137 3.52 -9.73 -2.44
N PRO A 138 4.22 -10.76 -1.91
CA PRO A 138 3.65 -12.09 -1.75
C PRO A 138 2.49 -12.14 -0.73
N GLY A 139 2.43 -11.16 0.19
CA GLY A 139 1.30 -10.93 1.08
C GLY A 139 0.06 -10.42 0.34
N ILE A 140 0.23 -9.72 -0.79
CA ILE A 140 -0.86 -9.26 -1.66
C ILE A 140 -1.38 -10.41 -2.52
N SER A 141 -0.49 -11.08 -3.28
CA SER A 141 -0.87 -12.09 -4.27
C SER A 141 0.19 -13.17 -4.44
N GLN A 142 -0.20 -14.29 -5.06
CA GLN A 142 0.72 -15.39 -5.36
C GLN A 142 1.66 -15.03 -6.52
N CYS A 143 2.93 -15.46 -6.44
CA CYS A 143 3.89 -15.43 -7.55
C CYS A 143 3.33 -16.11 -8.81
N GLY A 144 3.76 -15.67 -9.98
CA GLY A 144 3.25 -16.15 -11.28
C GLY A 144 1.82 -15.72 -11.63
N THR A 145 1.12 -14.96 -10.80
CA THR A 145 -0.21 -14.45 -11.16
C THR A 145 -0.13 -13.34 -12.20
N SER A 146 -1.15 -13.24 -13.06
CA SER A 146 -1.27 -12.16 -14.04
C SER A 146 -1.23 -10.77 -13.38
N PHE A 147 -1.69 -10.64 -12.13
CA PHE A 147 -1.60 -9.41 -11.35
C PHE A 147 -0.14 -8.95 -11.15
N LEU A 148 0.75 -9.83 -10.71
CA LEU A 148 2.17 -9.49 -10.49
C LEU A 148 2.90 -9.28 -11.82
N LEU A 149 2.63 -10.11 -12.83
CA LEU A 149 3.20 -9.95 -14.17
C LEU A 149 2.79 -8.61 -14.81
N ASN A 150 1.53 -8.18 -14.63
CA ASN A 150 1.06 -6.87 -15.07
C ASN A 150 1.74 -5.72 -14.32
N ASN A 151 2.24 -5.97 -13.12
CA ASN A 151 3.07 -5.02 -12.36
C ASN A 151 4.58 -5.19 -12.57
N GLY A 152 5.01 -6.01 -13.55
CA GLY A 152 6.42 -6.16 -13.92
C GLY A 152 7.24 -7.01 -12.94
N ILE A 153 6.55 -7.81 -12.11
CA ILE A 153 7.17 -8.74 -11.16
C ILE A 153 7.04 -10.15 -11.75
N ASP A 154 8.17 -10.74 -12.15
CA ASP A 154 8.25 -12.05 -12.79
C ASP A 154 9.03 -13.02 -11.87
N TYR A 155 8.28 -13.81 -11.10
CA TYR A 155 8.76 -14.90 -10.22
C TYR A 155 7.95 -16.17 -10.48
#